data_AF-A0A958WWS9-F1
#
_entry.id   AF-A0A958WWS9-F1
#
_cell.length_a   1.000
_cell.length_b   1.000
_cell.length_c   1.000
_cell.angle_alpha   90.00
_cell.angle_beta   90.00
_cell.angle_gamma   90.00
#
_symmetry.space_group_name_H-M   'P 1'
#
loop_
_entity.id
_entity.type
_entity.pdbx_description
1 polymer ?
#
loop_
_entity_poly.entity_id
_entity_poly.type
_entity_poly.pdbx_seq_one_letter_code
_entity_poly.pdbx_strand_id
1 'polypeptide(L)'
;LPPTPDMTAQFLADNSPGAFDKMVDQLLVLPAYGEHMAAQWLDVARYADSHGYQDDSYRSMWPWRDWVIHAFNENLPYDQFVTWQLAGDLLPHATREQLLATGFCRNHKITQEGGVIEEEYRVEYIADKANTFGKAFLGLTYECARCHDHKYDPISQEEYYETYAFFNQNTERGFYGDVSNISIAEQPTISPTCDELEGVLRFINATGADTVVSMVMNESDTLRHTYTLKRGQYDHPDKEVGFGTPAAILPFSENLPKNRLGLSQWLFDEKNPLTARVAVNRIWQELFGTGLVKTSDNFGSQGALPSHPELLDWMAVYFRENNWDMKVLLKKIVTSATYRQSAIATKEKLEADPENRLLSRGPRFRLTPEMIRDSWLVASGLLNPTIGGPPVRPYQPAGLWEETNAGEGRGSLTKYRQDEGGKLYRRTMYTIFKRTLPHPFLTTFDASYRDACTVKRQRTNTPLQALNLMNDPMMLEASRVLAEKMLKDKELDMEGRLKEAFSRIVSRQPEGRELKLLKSHFETRKKQLAQAPERAKKLLHVGDSRPDESVDVVDCAALMEVAALIFNMDESLNK
;
A
#
# COMPACT_ATOMS: atom_id res chain seq x y z
N LEU A 1 -3.96 -10.09 -6.15
CA LEU A 1 -3.71 -11.54 -6.11
C LEU A 1 -3.75 -12.06 -7.55
N PRO A 2 -3.01 -13.11 -7.91
CA PRO A 2 -3.17 -13.75 -9.22
C PRO A 2 -4.58 -14.35 -9.36
N PRO A 3 -5.11 -14.48 -10.59
CA PRO A 3 -6.39 -15.15 -10.83
C PRO A 3 -6.33 -16.61 -10.39
N THR A 4 -7.47 -17.18 -9.96
CA THR A 4 -7.53 -18.61 -9.64
C THR A 4 -7.44 -19.45 -10.92
N PRO A 5 -7.04 -20.73 -10.82
CA PRO A 5 -7.05 -21.64 -11.97
C PRO A 5 -8.41 -21.70 -12.68
N ASP A 6 -9.51 -21.70 -11.92
CA ASP A 6 -10.87 -21.72 -12.46
C ASP A 6 -11.21 -20.44 -13.22
N MET A 7 -10.82 -19.27 -12.70
CA MET A 7 -11.01 -17.98 -13.37
C MET A 7 -10.23 -17.95 -14.69
N THR A 8 -8.98 -18.41 -14.69
CA THR A 8 -8.15 -18.50 -15.89
C THR A 8 -8.78 -19.46 -16.92
N ALA A 9 -9.24 -20.64 -16.50
CA ALA A 9 -9.89 -21.61 -17.37
C ALA A 9 -11.20 -21.06 -17.99
N GLN A 10 -12.02 -20.38 -17.18
CA GLN A 10 -13.27 -19.74 -17.66
C GLN A 10 -13.00 -18.66 -18.69
N PHE A 11 -11.99 -17.81 -18.45
CA PHE A 11 -11.62 -16.75 -19.39
C PHE A 11 -11.08 -17.30 -20.71
N LEU A 12 -10.22 -18.32 -20.66
CA LEU A 12 -9.68 -18.96 -21.86
C LEU A 12 -10.74 -19.71 -22.67
N ALA A 13 -11.83 -20.16 -22.02
CA ALA A 13 -12.96 -20.80 -22.68
C ALA A 13 -13.96 -19.80 -23.29
N ASP A 14 -14.00 -18.55 -22.83
CA ASP A 14 -14.92 -17.52 -23.33
C ASP A 14 -14.36 -16.85 -24.60
N ASN A 15 -14.85 -17.26 -25.76
CA ASN A 15 -14.50 -16.68 -27.06
C ASN A 15 -15.38 -15.48 -27.46
N SER A 16 -16.23 -14.96 -26.56
CA SER A 16 -17.08 -13.82 -26.88
C SER A 16 -16.27 -12.50 -26.95
N PRO A 17 -16.72 -11.51 -27.75
CA PRO A 17 -16.03 -10.22 -27.86
C PRO A 17 -15.84 -9.47 -26.53
N GLY A 18 -16.68 -9.75 -25.53
CA GLY A 18 -16.66 -9.14 -24.20
C GLY A 18 -16.00 -9.98 -23.10
N ALA A 19 -15.28 -11.07 -23.43
CA ALA A 19 -14.67 -11.96 -22.43
C ALA A 19 -13.73 -11.21 -21.46
N PHE A 20 -12.96 -10.25 -21.97
CA PHE A 20 -12.05 -9.45 -21.16
C PHE A 20 -12.80 -8.53 -20.19
N ASP A 21 -13.83 -7.82 -20.67
CA ASP A 21 -14.67 -6.96 -19.84
C ASP A 21 -15.36 -7.74 -18.73
N LYS A 22 -15.88 -8.95 -19.03
CA LYS A 22 -16.47 -9.83 -18.02
C LYS A 22 -15.47 -10.25 -16.94
N MET A 23 -14.24 -10.59 -17.33
CA MET A 23 -13.18 -10.93 -16.37
C MET A 23 -12.82 -9.72 -15.49
N VAL A 24 -12.72 -8.53 -16.07
CA VAL A 24 -12.49 -7.29 -15.31
C VAL A 24 -13.63 -7.04 -14.33
N ASP A 25 -14.89 -7.20 -14.76
CA ASP A 25 -16.05 -7.05 -13.89
C ASP A 25 -16.03 -8.07 -12.73
N GLN A 26 -15.68 -9.32 -13.01
CA GLN A 26 -15.53 -10.36 -12.00
C GLN A 26 -14.42 -10.02 -10.98
N LEU A 27 -13.30 -9.46 -11.43
CA LEU A 27 -12.18 -9.08 -10.54
C LEU A 27 -12.50 -7.86 -9.68
N LEU A 28 -13.23 -6.87 -10.21
CA LEU A 28 -13.56 -5.62 -9.50
C LEU A 28 -14.59 -5.79 -8.37
N VAL A 29 -15.33 -6.91 -8.35
CA VAL A 29 -16.27 -7.25 -7.26
C VAL A 29 -15.64 -8.12 -6.18
N LEU A 30 -14.43 -8.64 -6.38
CA LEU A 30 -13.76 -9.44 -5.35
C LEU A 30 -13.37 -8.56 -4.16
N PRO A 31 -13.52 -9.03 -2.90
CA PRO A 31 -13.09 -8.28 -1.72
C PRO A 31 -11.60 -7.89 -1.72
N ALA A 32 -10.76 -8.65 -2.44
CA ALA A 32 -9.34 -8.37 -2.62
C ALA A 32 -9.06 -7.08 -3.41
N TYR A 33 -10.07 -6.52 -4.10
CA TYR A 33 -10.02 -5.22 -4.76
C TYR A 33 -9.69 -4.11 -3.75
N GLY A 34 -10.46 -4.01 -2.66
CA GLY A 34 -10.28 -2.97 -1.65
C GLY A 34 -8.92 -3.07 -0.97
N GLU A 35 -8.44 -4.27 -0.70
CA GLU A 35 -7.09 -4.52 -0.18
C GLU A 35 -5.98 -4.09 -1.16
N HIS A 36 -6.16 -4.32 -2.46
CA HIS A 36 -5.21 -3.89 -3.49
C HIS A 36 -5.14 -2.36 -3.59
N MET A 37 -6.29 -1.69 -3.61
CA MET A 37 -6.39 -0.23 -3.65
C MET A 37 -5.84 0.40 -2.37
N ALA A 38 -6.16 -0.19 -1.22
CA ALA A 38 -5.69 0.28 0.07
C ALA A 38 -4.16 0.22 0.19
N ALA A 39 -3.50 -0.83 -0.31
CA ALA A 39 -2.05 -1.02 -0.14
C ALA A 39 -1.21 0.20 -0.54
N GLN A 40 -1.53 0.85 -1.67
CA GLN A 40 -0.87 2.07 -2.10
C GLN A 40 -1.33 3.29 -1.30
N TRP A 41 -2.63 3.36 -0.97
CA TRP A 41 -3.18 4.44 -0.15
C TRP A 41 -2.52 4.53 1.23
N LEU A 42 -2.15 3.39 1.82
CA LEU A 42 -1.45 3.33 3.10
C LEU A 42 -0.10 4.04 3.07
N ASP A 43 0.60 4.04 1.94
CA ASP A 43 1.86 4.78 1.79
C ASP A 43 1.63 6.28 1.64
N VAL A 44 0.60 6.67 0.88
CA VAL A 44 0.18 8.07 0.75
C VAL A 44 -0.22 8.62 2.12
N ALA A 45 -0.93 7.82 2.92
CA ALA A 45 -1.40 8.20 4.24
C ALA A 45 -0.35 8.06 5.34
N ARG A 46 0.87 7.55 5.06
CA ARG A 46 1.90 7.27 6.08
C ARG A 46 1.43 6.27 7.16
N TYR A 47 0.57 5.32 6.80
CA TYR A 47 0.05 4.34 7.75
C TYR A 47 1.17 3.47 8.33
N ALA A 48 1.14 3.27 9.64
CA ALA A 48 2.09 2.43 10.37
C ALA A 48 1.45 1.98 11.69
N ASP A 49 1.95 0.88 12.25
CA ASP A 49 1.50 0.31 13.51
C ASP A 49 2.40 0.75 14.69
N SER A 50 3.26 1.74 14.45
CA SER A 50 4.13 2.34 15.45
C SER A 50 4.24 3.86 15.28
N HIS A 51 4.59 4.57 16.35
CA HIS A 51 4.64 6.05 16.39
C HIS A 51 5.78 6.64 15.54
N GLY A 52 6.95 6.03 15.57
CA GLY A 52 8.19 6.53 14.95
C GLY A 52 9.14 7.19 15.96
N TYR A 53 10.04 8.03 15.45
CA TYR A 53 11.10 8.72 16.24
C TYR A 53 11.99 7.75 17.05
N GLN A 54 12.67 8.22 18.10
CA GLN A 54 13.58 7.39 18.88
C GLN A 54 12.82 6.34 19.72
N ASP A 55 11.75 6.77 20.40
CA ASP A 55 10.88 5.88 21.18
C ASP A 55 9.68 5.40 20.33
N ASP A 56 9.93 4.38 19.51
CA ASP A 56 8.99 3.85 18.53
C ASP A 56 8.03 2.79 19.12
N SER A 57 7.09 3.27 19.94
CA SER A 57 6.05 2.43 20.57
C SER A 57 4.94 2.01 19.60
N TYR A 58 4.20 0.96 19.97
CA TYR A 58 3.02 0.50 19.22
C TYR A 58 1.91 1.56 19.22
N ARG A 59 1.25 1.71 18.06
CA ARG A 59 0.04 2.51 17.91
C ARG A 59 -1.05 1.74 17.16
N SER A 60 -2.30 1.96 17.56
CA SER A 60 -3.47 1.35 16.94
C SER A 60 -4.06 2.29 15.89
N MET A 61 -3.77 2.00 14.62
CA MET A 61 -4.41 2.64 13.46
C MET A 61 -5.09 1.64 12.53
N TRP A 62 -4.98 0.34 12.82
CA TRP A 62 -5.54 -0.72 11.99
C TRP A 62 -7.07 -0.63 11.77
N PRO A 63 -7.91 -0.06 12.68
CA PRO A 63 -9.32 0.13 12.38
C PRO A 63 -9.55 1.12 11.22
N TRP A 64 -8.72 2.17 11.11
CA TRP A 64 -8.75 3.07 9.97
C TRP A 64 -8.30 2.38 8.68
N ARG A 65 -7.29 1.50 8.74
CA ARG A 65 -6.88 0.68 7.58
C ARG A 65 -8.02 -0.21 7.10
N ASP A 66 -8.77 -0.82 8.01
CA ASP A 66 -9.95 -1.62 7.69
C ASP A 66 -11.05 -0.76 7.03
N TRP A 67 -11.25 0.47 7.52
CA TRP A 67 -12.14 1.44 6.87
C TRP A 67 -11.69 1.77 5.44
N VAL A 68 -10.40 2.00 5.17
CA VAL A 68 -9.91 2.25 3.81
C VAL A 68 -10.23 1.09 2.87
N ILE A 69 -10.03 -0.15 3.33
CA ILE A 69 -10.37 -1.36 2.56
C ILE A 69 -11.87 -1.41 2.27
N HIS A 70 -12.68 -1.14 3.30
CA HIS A 70 -14.14 -1.09 3.19
C HIS A 70 -14.60 -0.03 2.19
N ALA A 71 -14.12 1.21 2.30
CA ALA A 71 -14.49 2.33 1.45
C ALA A 71 -14.21 2.05 -0.03
N PHE A 72 -13.08 1.40 -0.35
CA PHE A 72 -12.81 0.97 -1.73
C PHE A 72 -13.74 -0.18 -2.16
N ASN A 73 -13.99 -1.17 -1.30
CA ASN A 73 -14.88 -2.29 -1.66
C ASN A 73 -16.32 -1.83 -1.95
N GLU A 74 -16.85 -0.92 -1.14
CA GLU A 74 -18.13 -0.24 -1.36
C GLU A 74 -18.12 0.76 -2.53
N ASN A 75 -16.94 1.00 -3.10
CA ASN A 75 -16.72 1.97 -4.19
C ASN A 75 -17.22 3.37 -3.84
N LEU A 76 -16.91 3.82 -2.61
CA LEU A 76 -17.19 5.18 -2.17
C LEU A 76 -16.59 6.16 -3.20
N PRO A 77 -17.39 7.10 -3.76
CA PRO A 77 -16.90 8.08 -4.72
C PRO A 77 -15.64 8.78 -4.21
N TYR A 78 -14.64 8.99 -5.07
CA TYR A 78 -13.33 9.48 -4.63
C TYR A 78 -13.41 10.86 -3.95
N ASP A 79 -14.33 11.73 -4.39
CA ASP A 79 -14.62 13.01 -3.74
C ASP A 79 -15.13 12.86 -2.31
N GLN A 80 -16.04 11.92 -2.07
CA GLN A 80 -16.53 11.60 -0.73
C GLN A 80 -15.46 10.91 0.12
N PHE A 81 -14.74 9.96 -0.45
CA PHE A 81 -13.64 9.25 0.22
C PHE A 81 -12.57 10.22 0.73
N VAL A 82 -12.19 11.22 -0.07
CA VAL A 82 -11.24 12.25 0.35
C VAL A 82 -11.89 13.23 1.33
N THR A 83 -13.14 13.64 1.10
CA THR A 83 -13.85 14.57 2.00
C THR A 83 -13.98 14.00 3.40
N TRP A 84 -14.33 12.72 3.55
CA TRP A 84 -14.45 12.08 4.87
C TRP A 84 -13.09 12.00 5.58
N GLN A 85 -12.01 11.76 4.84
CA GLN A 85 -10.66 11.73 5.40
C GLN A 85 -10.15 13.12 5.83
N LEU A 86 -10.51 14.17 5.11
CA LEU A 86 -10.09 15.54 5.46
C LEU A 86 -11.00 16.18 6.51
N ALA A 87 -12.30 15.89 6.49
CA ALA A 87 -13.31 16.68 7.20
C ALA A 87 -14.55 15.88 7.63
N GLY A 88 -14.45 14.56 7.76
CA GLY A 88 -15.57 13.72 8.18
C GLY A 88 -16.16 14.12 9.55
N ASP A 89 -15.33 14.67 10.44
CA ASP A 89 -15.74 15.21 11.74
C ASP A 89 -16.49 16.54 11.67
N LEU A 90 -16.45 17.22 10.52
CA LEU A 90 -17.11 18.50 10.28
C LEU A 90 -18.39 18.37 9.45
N LEU A 91 -18.75 17.15 9.06
CA LEU A 91 -20.01 16.89 8.37
C LEU A 91 -21.18 17.06 9.35
N PRO A 92 -22.31 17.64 8.91
CA PRO A 92 -23.51 17.71 9.73
C PRO A 92 -23.92 16.31 10.20
N HIS A 93 -24.07 16.13 11.51
CA HIS A 93 -24.41 14.84 12.12
C HIS A 93 -23.42 13.72 11.74
N ALA A 94 -22.12 14.03 11.79
CA ALA A 94 -21.05 13.09 11.48
C ALA A 94 -21.25 11.71 12.12
N THR A 95 -21.28 10.69 11.27
CA THR A 95 -21.37 9.28 11.69
C THR A 95 -20.04 8.80 12.26
N ARG A 96 -20.07 7.71 13.02
CA ARG A 96 -18.85 7.09 13.58
C ARG A 96 -17.86 6.64 12.49
N GLU A 97 -18.38 6.22 11.34
CA GLU A 97 -17.56 5.91 10.16
C GLU A 97 -16.85 7.15 9.60
N GLN A 98 -17.57 8.27 9.46
CA GLN A 98 -16.99 9.54 9.02
C GLN A 98 -15.95 10.08 10.01
N LEU A 99 -16.18 9.91 11.33
CA LEU A 99 -15.17 10.22 12.34
C LEU A 99 -13.93 9.36 12.15
N LEU A 100 -14.10 8.04 12.00
CA LEU A 100 -12.99 7.12 11.80
C LEU A 100 -12.17 7.48 10.55
N ALA A 101 -12.81 7.84 9.44
CA ALA A 101 -12.16 8.23 8.19
C ALA A 101 -11.08 9.31 8.36
N THR A 102 -11.31 10.26 9.27
CA THR A 102 -10.37 11.37 9.56
C THR A 102 -9.03 10.92 10.14
N GLY A 103 -8.89 9.64 10.51
CA GLY A 103 -7.62 9.02 10.89
C GLY A 103 -6.51 9.18 9.84
N PHE A 104 -6.85 9.45 8.58
CA PHE A 104 -5.89 9.86 7.54
C PHE A 104 -4.98 11.00 7.99
N CYS A 105 -5.55 12.02 8.64
CA CYS A 105 -4.82 13.18 9.14
C CYS A 105 -4.01 12.88 10.41
N ARG A 106 -4.27 11.76 11.10
CA ARG A 106 -3.58 11.35 12.34
C ARG A 106 -2.49 10.31 12.14
N ASN A 107 -2.22 9.93 10.89
CA ASN A 107 -1.21 8.93 10.59
C ASN A 107 0.24 9.45 10.65
N HIS A 108 0.54 10.74 10.85
CA HIS A 108 1.92 11.26 10.94
C HIS A 108 2.74 10.60 12.07
N LYS A 109 4.05 10.89 12.13
CA LYS A 109 4.89 10.46 13.24
C LYS A 109 4.54 11.21 14.51
N ILE A 110 4.70 10.53 15.65
CA ILE A 110 4.39 11.02 16.97
C ILE A 110 5.58 10.73 17.87
N THR A 111 6.00 11.70 18.68
CA THR A 111 7.06 11.49 19.68
C THR A 111 6.48 11.11 21.03
N GLN A 112 7.15 10.19 21.71
CA GLN A 112 6.94 9.85 23.13
C GLN A 112 8.22 10.07 23.95
N GLU A 113 9.16 10.83 23.40
CA GLU A 113 10.44 11.13 24.04
C GLU A 113 10.23 12.13 25.18
N GLY A 114 10.70 11.78 26.39
CA GLY A 114 10.66 12.70 27.52
C GLY A 114 11.55 13.93 27.29
N GLY A 115 11.04 15.11 27.64
CA GLY A 115 11.80 16.36 27.57
C GLY A 115 11.69 17.12 26.24
N VAL A 116 10.83 16.68 25.33
CA VAL A 116 10.51 17.42 24.10
C VAL A 116 9.74 18.70 24.36
N ILE A 117 9.82 19.64 23.42
CA ILE A 117 9.02 20.87 23.43
C ILE A 117 7.70 20.57 22.71
N GLU A 118 6.59 20.58 23.45
CA GLU A 118 5.26 20.24 22.92
C GLU A 118 4.91 21.06 21.67
N GLU A 119 5.19 22.36 21.67
CA GLU A 119 4.84 23.24 20.55
C GLU A 119 5.62 22.93 19.27
N GLU A 120 6.89 22.53 19.39
CA GLU A 120 7.72 22.15 18.24
C GLU A 120 7.10 20.98 17.49
N TYR A 121 6.79 19.90 18.20
CA TYR A 121 6.19 18.71 17.60
C TYR A 121 4.78 18.95 17.11
N ARG A 122 3.98 19.73 17.83
CA ARG A 122 2.65 20.14 17.34
C ARG A 122 2.79 20.85 15.99
N VAL A 123 3.72 21.80 15.86
CA VAL A 123 3.96 22.52 14.61
C VAL A 123 4.41 21.57 13.49
N GLU A 124 5.30 20.62 13.78
CA GLU A 124 5.71 19.57 12.82
C GLU A 124 4.56 18.67 12.38
N TYR A 125 3.66 18.29 13.30
CA TYR A 125 2.50 17.46 12.98
C TYR A 125 1.52 18.17 12.05
N ILE A 126 1.31 19.47 12.22
CA ILE A 126 0.46 20.24 11.30
C ILE A 126 1.17 20.43 9.95
N ALA A 127 2.49 20.67 9.96
CA ALA A 127 3.28 20.77 8.73
C ALA A 127 3.22 19.46 7.93
N ASP A 128 3.31 18.29 8.57
CA ASP A 128 3.14 16.98 7.90
C ASP A 128 1.76 16.86 7.22
N LYS A 129 0.68 17.25 7.92
CA LYS A 129 -0.69 17.23 7.37
C LYS A 129 -0.81 18.14 6.14
N ALA A 130 -0.28 19.36 6.22
CA ALA A 130 -0.22 20.28 5.08
C ALA A 130 0.59 19.66 3.94
N ASN A 131 1.85 19.29 4.17
CA ASN A 131 2.73 18.72 3.14
C ASN A 131 2.09 17.50 2.46
N THR A 132 1.44 16.65 3.25
CA THR A 132 0.65 15.53 2.76
C THR A 132 -0.49 15.98 1.88
N PHE A 133 -1.30 16.96 2.29
CA PHE A 133 -2.41 17.46 1.49
C PHE A 133 -1.96 17.88 0.08
N GLY A 134 -0.86 18.65 -0.02
CA GLY A 134 -0.34 19.07 -1.32
C GLY A 134 0.20 17.91 -2.15
N LYS A 135 0.99 17.01 -1.56
CA LYS A 135 1.49 15.83 -2.28
C LYS A 135 0.39 14.86 -2.68
N ALA A 136 -0.56 14.60 -1.77
CA ALA A 136 -1.61 13.60 -1.89
C ALA A 136 -2.81 14.05 -2.71
N PHE A 137 -3.10 15.34 -2.84
CA PHE A 137 -4.30 15.77 -3.58
C PHE A 137 -4.00 16.75 -4.72
N LEU A 138 -2.97 17.58 -4.57
CA LEU A 138 -2.55 18.52 -5.60
C LEU A 138 -1.39 18.02 -6.45
N GLY A 139 -0.69 16.98 -5.99
CA GLY A 139 0.53 16.50 -6.64
C GLY A 139 1.60 17.58 -6.67
N LEU A 140 1.76 18.35 -5.59
CA LEU A 140 2.72 19.45 -5.49
C LEU A 140 3.65 19.30 -4.28
N THR A 141 4.90 19.74 -4.46
CA THR A 141 5.92 19.78 -3.40
C THR A 141 6.09 21.20 -2.85
N TYR A 142 5.06 21.71 -2.18
CA TYR A 142 5.08 23.05 -1.58
C TYR A 142 5.83 23.14 -0.24
N GLU A 143 6.54 22.11 0.22
CA GLU A 143 7.25 22.13 1.51
C GLU A 143 8.34 23.20 1.59
N CYS A 144 8.96 23.57 0.47
CA CYS A 144 9.92 24.68 0.44
C CYS A 144 9.27 26.00 0.88
N ALA A 145 7.97 26.18 0.62
CA ALA A 145 7.20 27.36 1.01
C ALA A 145 7.14 27.57 2.52
N ARG A 146 7.45 26.54 3.33
CA ARG A 146 7.46 26.62 4.79
C ARG A 146 8.42 27.68 5.33
N CYS A 147 9.59 27.84 4.67
CA CYS A 147 10.68 28.67 5.19
C CYS A 147 10.86 29.98 4.41
N HIS A 148 10.46 30.02 3.16
CA HIS A 148 10.55 31.14 2.22
C HIS A 148 9.57 30.90 1.06
N ASP A 149 9.25 31.90 0.25
CA ASP A 149 8.43 31.69 -0.96
C ASP A 149 8.99 30.55 -1.82
N HIS A 150 8.12 29.70 -2.34
CA HIS A 150 8.56 28.56 -3.11
C HIS A 150 9.42 29.00 -4.31
N LYS A 151 10.54 28.31 -4.53
CA LYS A 151 11.60 28.79 -5.44
C LYS A 151 11.16 28.88 -6.91
N TYR A 152 10.24 28.01 -7.34
CA TYR A 152 9.87 27.85 -8.75
C TYR A 152 8.37 28.03 -8.99
N ASP A 153 7.55 27.32 -8.22
CA ASP A 153 6.10 27.48 -8.24
C ASP A 153 5.64 28.77 -7.55
N PRO A 154 4.59 29.44 -8.06
CA PRO A 154 4.05 30.68 -7.51
C PRO A 154 3.22 30.39 -6.25
N ILE A 155 3.90 29.95 -5.19
CA ILE A 155 3.34 29.66 -3.87
C ILE A 155 4.15 30.45 -2.86
N SER A 156 3.56 31.49 -2.29
CA SER A 156 4.18 32.28 -1.23
C SER A 156 4.26 31.49 0.08
N GLN A 157 5.14 31.93 0.98
CA GLN A 157 5.16 31.42 2.34
C GLN A 157 3.82 31.67 3.05
N GLU A 158 3.18 32.81 2.80
CA GLU A 158 1.86 33.12 3.39
C GLU A 158 0.82 32.09 2.96
N GLU A 159 0.69 31.77 1.68
CA GLU A 159 -0.25 30.76 1.16
C GLU A 159 0.01 29.35 1.72
N TYR A 160 1.27 29.01 2.03
CA TYR A 160 1.60 27.77 2.74
C TYR A 160 0.98 27.75 4.14
N TYR A 161 1.19 28.83 4.92
CA TYR A 161 0.64 28.90 6.27
C TYR A 161 -0.88 29.11 6.29
N GLU A 162 -1.45 29.68 5.23
CA GLU A 162 -2.91 29.72 5.03
C GLU A 162 -3.50 28.32 4.82
N THR A 163 -2.81 27.46 4.08
CA THR A 163 -3.20 26.05 3.93
C THR A 163 -2.98 25.27 5.23
N TYR A 164 -1.87 25.54 5.91
CA TYR A 164 -1.56 24.99 7.25
C TYR A 164 -2.66 25.32 8.27
N ALA A 165 -3.25 26.52 8.19
CA ALA A 165 -4.27 26.99 9.13
C ALA A 165 -5.49 26.06 9.20
N PHE A 166 -5.87 25.40 8.10
CA PHE A 166 -6.96 24.41 8.08
C PHE A 166 -6.70 23.22 8.99
N PHE A 167 -5.43 22.80 9.12
CA PHE A 167 -5.05 21.67 9.98
C PHE A 167 -4.70 22.13 11.39
N ASN A 168 -4.40 23.42 11.59
CA ASN A 168 -4.02 24.01 12.87
C ASN A 168 -5.17 24.15 13.89
N GLN A 169 -6.40 23.84 13.49
CA GLN A 169 -7.60 23.95 14.34
C GLN A 169 -7.92 22.70 15.15
N ASN A 170 -7.07 21.68 15.11
CA ASN A 170 -7.35 20.43 15.82
C ASN A 170 -6.94 20.48 17.31
N THR A 171 -7.50 19.60 18.12
CA THR A 171 -7.21 19.49 19.56
C THR A 171 -6.02 18.56 19.90
N GLU A 172 -5.23 18.16 18.90
CA GLU A 172 -4.03 17.33 19.08
C GLU A 172 -2.94 18.11 19.83
N ARG A 173 -2.23 17.38 20.68
CA ARG A 173 -1.09 17.88 21.44
C ARG A 173 0.21 17.40 20.81
N GLY A 174 1.28 18.18 20.96
CA GLY A 174 2.58 17.77 20.41
C GLY A 174 3.26 16.64 21.18
N PHE A 175 2.86 16.43 22.44
CA PHE A 175 3.42 15.41 23.32
C PHE A 175 2.31 14.76 24.16
N TYR A 176 2.22 13.43 24.12
CA TYR A 176 1.25 12.67 24.89
C TYR A 176 1.84 11.32 25.36
N GLY A 177 2.13 11.23 26.65
CA GLY A 177 2.71 10.03 27.25
C GLY A 177 4.19 9.84 26.92
N ASP A 178 4.85 8.98 27.70
CA ASP A 178 6.24 8.59 27.51
C ASP A 178 6.40 7.10 27.84
N VAL A 179 7.65 6.62 27.92
CA VAL A 179 7.95 5.23 28.32
C VAL A 179 7.34 4.81 29.67
N SER A 180 6.93 5.74 30.53
CA SER A 180 6.23 5.47 31.79
C SER A 180 4.70 5.41 31.66
N ASN A 181 4.13 5.91 30.56
CA ASN A 181 2.70 5.88 30.25
C ASN A 181 2.47 5.66 28.74
N ILE A 182 2.65 4.41 28.30
CA ILE A 182 2.56 4.03 26.88
C ILE A 182 1.12 4.13 26.39
N SER A 183 0.85 5.14 25.56
CA SER A 183 -0.42 5.27 24.85
C SER A 183 -0.37 4.60 23.48
N ILE A 184 -1.34 3.71 23.22
CA ILE A 184 -1.51 3.07 21.90
C ILE A 184 -2.35 3.92 20.93
N ALA A 185 -2.95 5.03 21.39
CA ALA A 185 -3.67 5.98 20.55
C ALA A 185 -3.77 7.33 21.26
N GLU A 186 -3.29 8.39 20.62
CA GLU A 186 -3.28 9.73 21.20
C GLU A 186 -4.57 10.50 20.93
N GLN A 187 -5.01 11.27 21.92
CA GLN A 187 -6.24 12.06 21.80
C GLN A 187 -6.14 13.08 20.66
N PRO A 188 -7.25 13.39 19.97
CA PRO A 188 -8.58 12.76 20.09
C PRO A 188 -8.64 11.33 19.51
N THR A 189 -9.37 10.43 20.18
CA THR A 189 -9.55 9.03 19.75
C THR A 189 -11.02 8.63 19.59
N ILE A 190 -11.23 7.55 18.84
CA ILE A 190 -12.48 6.82 18.76
C ILE A 190 -12.29 5.41 19.31
N SER A 191 -13.15 5.00 20.24
CA SER A 191 -13.25 3.61 20.72
C SER A 191 -14.67 3.11 20.45
N PRO A 192 -14.87 2.24 19.45
CA PRO A 192 -16.20 1.71 19.14
C PRO A 192 -16.81 0.90 20.27
N THR A 193 -18.13 1.00 20.46
CA THR A 193 -18.88 0.06 21.30
C THR A 193 -19.13 -1.26 20.57
N CYS A 194 -19.57 -2.31 21.29
CA CYS A 194 -19.98 -3.57 20.66
C CYS A 194 -21.11 -3.36 19.63
N ASP A 195 -22.13 -2.56 19.97
CA ASP A 195 -23.24 -2.24 19.05
C ASP A 195 -22.75 -1.52 17.79
N GLU A 196 -21.75 -0.64 17.91
CA GLU A 196 -21.15 0.03 16.76
C GLU A 196 -20.36 -0.95 15.87
N LEU A 197 -19.63 -1.89 16.47
CA LEU A 197 -18.90 -2.95 15.76
C LEU A 197 -19.83 -3.99 15.12
N GLU A 198 -21.03 -4.19 15.63
CA GLU A 198 -22.03 -5.06 15.01
C GLU A 198 -22.88 -4.32 13.97
N GLY A 199 -22.96 -2.98 14.08
CA GLY A 199 -23.71 -2.10 13.20
C GLY A 199 -22.86 -1.36 12.16
N VAL A 200 -22.71 -0.05 12.34
CA VAL A 200 -22.12 0.86 11.35
C VAL A 200 -20.63 0.61 11.10
N LEU A 201 -19.91 -0.03 12.03
CA LEU A 201 -18.48 -0.35 11.92
C LEU A 201 -18.20 -1.85 11.77
N ARG A 202 -19.17 -2.64 11.28
CA ARG A 202 -19.03 -4.10 11.07
C ARG A 202 -17.90 -4.56 10.15
N PHE A 203 -17.33 -3.65 9.37
CA PHE A 203 -16.16 -3.92 8.54
C PHE A 203 -14.87 -4.03 9.37
N ILE A 204 -14.85 -3.53 10.61
CA ILE A 204 -13.70 -3.63 11.52
C ILE A 204 -13.66 -5.07 12.04
N ASN A 205 -12.62 -5.81 11.66
CA ASN A 205 -12.45 -7.17 12.16
C ASN A 205 -11.80 -7.16 13.54
N ALA A 206 -12.62 -7.05 14.58
CA ALA A 206 -12.17 -7.01 15.98
C ALA A 206 -11.73 -8.40 16.54
N THR A 207 -11.71 -9.45 15.71
CA THR A 207 -11.39 -10.81 16.18
C THR A 207 -9.99 -10.88 16.77
N GLY A 208 -9.90 -11.24 18.05
CA GLY A 208 -8.63 -11.37 18.77
C GLY A 208 -8.00 -10.03 19.17
N ALA A 209 -8.74 -8.92 19.10
CA ALA A 209 -8.31 -7.63 19.62
C ALA A 209 -8.82 -7.43 21.06
N ASP A 210 -7.94 -7.10 22.00
CA ASP A 210 -8.32 -6.77 23.38
C ASP A 210 -9.04 -5.40 23.45
N THR A 211 -8.71 -4.49 22.54
CA THR A 211 -9.31 -3.16 22.46
C THR A 211 -9.29 -2.68 21.00
N VAL A 212 -10.39 -2.06 20.58
CA VAL A 212 -10.49 -1.37 19.29
C VAL A 212 -10.46 0.13 19.56
N VAL A 213 -9.39 0.78 19.12
CA VAL A 213 -9.21 2.23 19.25
C VAL A 213 -8.46 2.76 18.03
N SER A 214 -8.80 3.96 17.58
CA SER A 214 -8.08 4.65 16.51
C SER A 214 -8.01 6.15 16.80
N MET A 215 -6.97 6.81 16.30
CA MET A 215 -6.85 8.27 16.38
C MET A 215 -7.68 8.91 15.27
N VAL A 216 -8.41 9.97 15.61
CA VAL A 216 -9.29 10.70 14.68
C VAL A 216 -8.98 12.19 14.74
N MET A 217 -9.55 12.99 13.87
CA MET A 217 -9.52 14.45 14.02
C MET A 217 -10.67 14.90 14.92
N ASN A 218 -10.47 16.03 15.59
CA ASN A 218 -11.50 16.78 16.27
C ASN A 218 -11.13 18.26 16.16
N GLU A 219 -12.03 19.08 15.64
CA GLU A 219 -11.82 20.52 15.54
C GLU A 219 -12.10 21.19 16.89
N SER A 220 -11.29 22.19 17.22
CA SER A 220 -11.37 22.96 18.46
C SER A 220 -12.54 23.94 18.41
N ASP A 221 -13.24 24.10 19.54
CA ASP A 221 -14.25 25.16 19.71
C ASP A 221 -13.63 26.56 19.72
N THR A 222 -12.32 26.65 19.98
CA THR A 222 -11.56 27.90 19.96
C THR A 222 -10.65 27.96 18.74
N LEU A 223 -10.76 29.06 17.99
CA LEU A 223 -9.91 29.31 16.83
C LEU A 223 -8.47 29.53 17.29
N ARG A 224 -7.54 28.73 16.77
CA ARG A 224 -6.11 28.91 16.94
C ARG A 224 -5.58 29.82 15.83
N HIS A 225 -4.99 30.94 16.22
CA HIS A 225 -4.29 31.84 15.31
C HIS A 225 -3.10 31.14 14.64
N THR A 226 -2.92 31.39 13.35
CA THR A 226 -1.83 30.83 12.56
C THR A 226 -0.90 31.95 12.12
N TYR A 227 0.41 31.71 12.22
CA TYR A 227 1.43 32.68 11.85
C TYR A 227 2.37 32.07 10.82
N THR A 228 2.87 32.87 9.90
CA THR A 228 4.10 32.53 9.19
C THR A 228 5.24 32.42 10.21
N LEU A 229 6.21 31.56 9.91
CA LEU A 229 7.36 31.33 10.79
C LEU A 229 8.66 31.74 10.11
N LYS A 230 9.51 32.48 10.81
CA LYS A 230 10.82 32.88 10.29
C LYS A 230 11.66 31.64 10.04
N ARG A 231 11.94 31.36 8.76
CA ARG A 231 12.65 30.14 8.33
C ARG A 231 12.01 28.84 8.85
N GLY A 232 10.70 28.83 9.06
CA GLY A 232 9.97 27.64 9.53
C GLY A 232 10.15 27.29 11.01
N GLN A 233 10.76 28.16 11.82
CA GLN A 233 11.05 27.92 13.24
C GLN A 233 9.81 28.16 14.12
N TYR A 234 9.41 27.14 14.90
CA TYR A 234 8.17 27.13 15.68
C TYR A 234 8.08 28.28 16.73
N ASP A 235 9.23 28.71 17.26
CA ASP A 235 9.37 29.74 18.29
C ASP A 235 9.58 31.16 17.74
N HIS A 236 9.55 31.32 16.41
CA HIS A 236 9.71 32.61 15.73
C HIS A 236 8.51 32.94 14.82
N PRO A 237 7.30 33.13 15.38
CA PRO A 237 6.15 33.61 14.62
C PRO A 237 6.41 35.02 14.06
N ASP A 238 5.86 35.30 12.88
CA ASP A 238 6.03 36.56 12.18
C ASP A 238 4.68 37.22 11.87
N LYS A 239 4.04 36.89 10.74
CA LYS A 239 2.80 37.51 10.29
C LYS A 239 1.62 36.57 10.53
N GLU A 240 0.55 37.05 11.15
CA GLU A 240 -0.70 36.30 11.26
C GLU A 240 -1.33 36.11 9.87
N VAL A 241 -1.81 34.90 9.60
CA VAL A 241 -2.50 34.52 8.36
C VAL A 241 -3.82 33.83 8.65
N GLY A 242 -4.76 33.96 7.71
CA GLY A 242 -6.07 33.32 7.77
C GLY A 242 -6.08 31.94 7.14
N PHE A 243 -7.27 31.54 6.67
CA PHE A 243 -7.45 30.32 5.88
C PHE A 243 -7.44 30.67 4.39
N GLY A 244 -6.72 29.89 3.60
CA GLY A 244 -6.51 30.16 2.18
C GLY A 244 -5.74 29.05 1.48
N THR A 245 -5.72 29.12 0.15
CA THR A 245 -5.08 28.14 -0.73
C THR A 245 -4.24 28.87 -1.77
N PRO A 246 -3.25 28.22 -2.40
CA PRO A 246 -2.43 28.87 -3.42
C PRO A 246 -3.29 29.42 -4.56
N ALA A 247 -3.30 30.74 -4.73
CA ALA A 247 -4.20 31.46 -5.64
C ALA A 247 -3.91 31.12 -7.11
N ALA A 248 -2.67 30.73 -7.42
CA ALA A 248 -2.26 30.28 -8.75
C ALA A 248 -2.94 28.98 -9.21
N ILE A 249 -3.44 28.16 -8.27
CA ILE A 249 -4.22 26.95 -8.59
C ILE A 249 -5.69 27.32 -8.76
N LEU A 250 -6.26 27.86 -7.68
CA LEU A 250 -7.63 28.35 -7.58
C LEU A 250 -7.71 29.19 -6.29
N PRO A 251 -8.11 30.46 -6.34
CA PRO A 251 -8.31 31.25 -5.12
C PRO A 251 -9.37 30.63 -4.21
N PHE A 252 -9.12 30.64 -2.89
CA PHE A 252 -10.11 30.16 -1.93
C PHE A 252 -11.32 31.09 -1.89
N SER A 253 -12.52 30.56 -2.09
CA SER A 253 -13.74 31.38 -2.12
C SER A 253 -14.17 31.80 -0.71
N GLU A 254 -14.55 33.07 -0.54
CA GLU A 254 -15.10 33.58 0.72
C GLU A 254 -16.42 32.92 1.14
N ASN A 255 -17.12 32.29 0.19
CA ASN A 255 -18.38 31.57 0.44
C ASN A 255 -18.17 30.17 1.02
N LEU A 256 -16.93 29.65 1.00
CA LEU A 256 -16.61 28.35 1.56
C LEU A 256 -16.38 28.46 3.07
N PRO A 257 -16.76 27.43 3.85
CA PRO A 257 -16.41 27.37 5.27
C PRO A 257 -14.89 27.49 5.48
N LYS A 258 -14.48 28.30 6.47
CA LYS A 258 -13.06 28.50 6.81
C LYS A 258 -12.54 27.37 7.71
N ASN A 259 -12.66 26.13 7.23
CA ASN A 259 -12.24 24.91 7.91
C ASN A 259 -11.93 23.79 6.89
N ARG A 260 -11.58 22.58 7.37
CA ARG A 260 -11.21 21.46 6.49
C ARG A 260 -12.33 21.04 5.52
N LEU A 261 -13.60 21.26 5.87
CA LEU A 261 -14.71 20.97 4.96
C LEU A 261 -14.71 21.91 3.75
N GLY A 262 -14.47 23.20 3.96
CA GLY A 262 -14.30 24.15 2.85
C GLY A 262 -13.05 23.88 2.02
N LEU A 263 -11.95 23.43 2.65
CA LEU A 263 -10.76 22.97 1.92
C LEU A 263 -11.08 21.78 1.00
N SER A 264 -11.89 20.82 1.47
CA SER A 264 -12.33 19.70 0.63
C SER A 264 -13.25 20.15 -0.50
N GLN A 265 -14.18 21.07 -0.23
CA GLN A 265 -15.05 21.66 -1.27
C GLN A 265 -14.24 22.38 -2.34
N TRP A 266 -13.19 23.12 -1.96
CA TRP A 266 -12.25 23.76 -2.88
C TRP A 266 -11.46 22.74 -3.72
N LEU A 267 -11.09 21.60 -3.14
CA LEU A 267 -10.36 20.54 -3.83
C LEU A 267 -11.20 19.93 -4.97
N PHE A 268 -12.50 19.78 -4.76
CA PHE A 268 -13.43 19.17 -5.71
C PHE A 268 -14.24 20.18 -6.54
N ASP A 269 -13.94 21.48 -6.43
CA ASP A 269 -14.50 22.49 -7.33
C ASP A 269 -14.14 22.15 -8.78
N GLU A 270 -15.10 22.27 -9.69
CA GLU A 270 -14.93 21.95 -11.11
C GLU A 270 -13.82 22.80 -11.79
N LYS A 271 -13.50 23.96 -11.21
CA LYS A 271 -12.43 24.85 -11.68
C LYS A 271 -11.06 24.44 -11.14
N ASN A 272 -10.97 23.57 -10.14
CA ASN A 272 -9.70 23.09 -9.64
C ASN A 272 -9.01 22.22 -10.71
N PRO A 273 -7.85 22.63 -11.25
CA PRO A 273 -7.23 21.93 -12.37
C PRO A 273 -6.46 20.68 -11.98
N LEU A 274 -6.14 20.46 -10.70
CA LEU A 274 -5.17 19.44 -10.30
C LEU A 274 -5.82 18.15 -9.82
N THR A 275 -6.83 18.22 -8.96
CA THR A 275 -7.36 17.07 -8.21
C THR A 275 -7.66 15.85 -9.07
N ALA A 276 -8.45 16.03 -10.14
CA ALA A 276 -8.81 14.93 -11.03
C ALA A 276 -7.60 14.41 -11.83
N ARG A 277 -6.72 15.31 -12.32
CA ARG A 277 -5.52 14.93 -13.06
C ARG A 277 -4.55 14.11 -12.20
N VAL A 278 -4.37 14.53 -10.95
CA VAL A 278 -3.50 13.86 -9.97
C VAL A 278 -4.04 12.47 -9.66
N ALA A 279 -5.34 12.35 -9.36
CA ALA A 279 -5.97 11.05 -9.08
C ALA A 279 -5.86 10.09 -10.27
N VAL A 280 -6.20 10.54 -11.48
CA VAL A 280 -6.06 9.77 -12.73
C VAL A 280 -4.62 9.36 -12.98
N ASN A 281 -3.67 10.28 -12.80
CA ASN A 281 -2.26 10.00 -13.05
C ASN A 281 -1.70 8.94 -12.09
N ARG A 282 -2.17 8.89 -10.83
CA ARG A 282 -1.78 7.84 -9.89
C ARG A 282 -2.33 6.48 -10.28
N ILE A 283 -3.61 6.41 -10.66
CA ILE A 283 -4.19 5.15 -11.15
C ILE A 283 -3.49 4.68 -12.42
N TRP A 284 -3.18 5.60 -13.32
CA TRP A 284 -2.36 5.31 -14.49
C TRP A 284 -0.97 4.78 -14.09
N GLN A 285 -0.30 5.41 -13.12
CA GLN A 285 1.00 4.99 -12.62
C GLN A 285 0.97 3.57 -12.04
N GLU A 286 -0.06 3.19 -11.28
CA GLU A 286 -0.18 1.84 -10.73
C GLU A 286 -0.34 0.78 -11.84
N LEU A 287 -1.07 1.13 -12.91
CA LEU A 287 -1.32 0.23 -14.02
C LEU A 287 -0.14 0.15 -15.00
N PHE A 288 0.46 1.28 -15.37
CA PHE A 288 1.52 1.38 -16.38
C PHE A 288 2.94 1.48 -15.82
N GLY A 289 3.07 1.60 -14.51
CA GLY A 289 4.34 1.71 -13.81
C GLY A 289 4.87 3.13 -13.72
N THR A 290 4.54 3.98 -14.70
CA THR A 290 4.84 5.41 -14.73
C THR A 290 3.57 6.17 -15.10
N GLY A 291 3.24 7.23 -14.36
CA GLY A 291 2.11 8.12 -14.68
C GLY A 291 2.32 8.86 -16.01
N LEU A 292 1.25 9.36 -16.61
CA LEU A 292 1.32 10.29 -17.75
C LEU A 292 2.23 11.48 -17.42
N VAL A 293 2.10 12.02 -16.21
CA VAL A 293 3.10 12.87 -15.55
C VAL A 293 4.05 11.97 -14.75
N LYS A 294 5.33 11.94 -15.12
CA LYS A 294 6.35 11.03 -14.54
C LYS A 294 6.68 11.35 -13.07
N THR A 295 6.59 12.63 -12.71
CA THR A 295 6.76 13.19 -11.37
C THR A 295 5.39 13.26 -10.70
N SER A 296 4.84 12.12 -10.29
CA SER A 296 3.49 12.05 -9.70
C SER A 296 3.34 12.82 -8.38
N ASP A 297 4.46 13.19 -7.77
CA ASP A 297 4.59 14.05 -6.60
C ASP A 297 4.73 15.55 -6.93
N ASN A 298 5.00 15.91 -8.19
CA ASN A 298 5.17 17.29 -8.61
C ASN A 298 4.61 17.56 -10.02
N PHE A 299 3.46 18.24 -10.08
CA PHE A 299 2.77 18.78 -11.25
C PHE A 299 3.10 20.26 -11.51
N GLY A 300 3.91 20.87 -10.64
CA GLY A 300 4.38 22.24 -10.76
C GLY A 300 5.42 22.41 -11.87
N SER A 301 6.05 23.57 -11.88
CA SER A 301 7.05 24.02 -12.86
C SER A 301 8.32 23.16 -12.92
N GLN A 302 8.66 22.43 -11.85
CA GLN A 302 9.77 21.47 -11.84
C GLN A 302 9.32 20.03 -12.14
N GLY A 303 8.01 19.82 -12.31
CA GLY A 303 7.43 18.56 -12.73
C GLY A 303 7.71 18.24 -14.20
N ALA A 304 7.63 16.96 -14.53
CA ALA A 304 7.62 16.52 -15.92
C ALA A 304 6.29 16.93 -16.59
N LEU A 305 6.35 17.40 -17.83
CA LEU A 305 5.15 17.54 -18.63
C LEU A 305 4.49 16.17 -18.87
N PRO A 306 3.15 16.12 -18.98
CA PRO A 306 2.45 14.88 -19.31
C PRO A 306 2.92 14.36 -20.67
N SER A 307 3.15 13.05 -20.80
CA SER A 307 3.48 12.45 -22.11
C SER A 307 2.32 12.55 -23.10
N HIS A 308 1.08 12.55 -22.60
CA HIS A 308 -0.15 12.67 -23.38
C HIS A 308 -1.11 13.65 -22.69
N PRO A 309 -0.94 14.98 -22.86
CA PRO A 309 -1.73 16.00 -22.16
C PRO A 309 -3.23 15.88 -22.43
N GLU A 310 -3.63 15.74 -23.69
CA GLU A 310 -5.04 15.63 -24.08
C GLU A 310 -5.73 14.40 -23.47
N LEU A 311 -5.00 13.27 -23.38
CA LEU A 311 -5.51 12.06 -22.73
C LEU A 311 -5.69 12.27 -21.22
N LEU A 312 -4.73 12.92 -20.56
CA LEU A 312 -4.84 13.21 -19.12
C LEU A 312 -6.04 14.12 -18.83
N ASP A 313 -6.23 15.15 -19.64
CA ASP A 313 -7.35 16.08 -19.52
C ASP A 313 -8.69 15.38 -19.76
N TRP A 314 -8.77 14.58 -20.82
CA TRP A 314 -9.97 13.81 -21.13
C TRP A 314 -10.32 12.81 -20.03
N MET A 315 -9.33 12.06 -19.51
CA MET A 315 -9.53 11.11 -18.42
C MET A 315 -9.92 11.81 -17.11
N ALA A 316 -9.37 13.00 -16.84
CA ALA A 316 -9.74 13.80 -15.68
C ALA A 316 -11.20 14.24 -15.75
N VAL A 317 -11.65 14.75 -16.90
CA VAL A 317 -13.07 15.10 -17.12
C VAL A 317 -13.95 13.87 -17.00
N TYR A 318 -13.59 12.77 -17.69
CA TYR A 318 -14.31 11.50 -17.63
C TYR A 318 -14.50 11.01 -16.19
N PHE A 319 -13.45 11.09 -15.36
CA PHE A 319 -13.52 10.64 -13.97
C PHE A 319 -14.50 11.48 -13.15
N ARG A 320 -14.51 12.80 -13.31
CA ARG A 320 -15.47 13.69 -12.63
C ARG A 320 -16.90 13.45 -13.09
N GLU A 321 -17.13 13.38 -14.40
CA GLU A 321 -18.46 13.19 -14.99
C GLU A 321 -19.06 11.80 -14.70
N ASN A 322 -18.20 10.82 -14.36
CA ASN A 322 -18.63 9.50 -13.88
C ASN A 322 -18.62 9.42 -12.34
N ASN A 323 -19.00 10.52 -11.68
CA ASN A 323 -19.20 10.60 -10.23
C ASN A 323 -18.01 10.12 -9.41
N TRP A 324 -16.78 10.39 -9.87
CA TRP A 324 -15.57 10.01 -9.16
C TRP A 324 -15.48 8.50 -8.84
N ASP A 325 -16.09 7.66 -9.69
CA ASP A 325 -16.13 6.21 -9.52
C ASP A 325 -14.78 5.55 -9.90
N MET A 326 -14.11 4.98 -8.89
CA MET A 326 -12.79 4.38 -9.04
C MET A 326 -12.81 3.09 -9.87
N LYS A 327 -13.87 2.26 -9.72
CA LYS A 327 -14.01 1.02 -10.50
C LYS A 327 -14.26 1.32 -11.97
N VAL A 328 -15.07 2.34 -12.27
CA VAL A 328 -15.32 2.80 -13.65
C VAL A 328 -14.04 3.36 -14.29
N LEU A 329 -13.26 4.16 -13.56
CA LEU A 329 -11.97 4.67 -14.03
C LEU A 329 -10.99 3.52 -14.32
N LEU A 330 -10.85 2.57 -13.39
CA LEU A 330 -9.97 1.41 -13.55
C LEU A 330 -10.39 0.56 -14.74
N LYS A 331 -11.69 0.20 -14.83
CA LYS A 331 -12.23 -0.57 -15.95
C LYS A 331 -11.92 0.11 -17.27
N LYS A 332 -12.14 1.42 -17.37
CA LYS A 332 -11.87 2.21 -18.58
C LYS A 332 -10.42 2.11 -19.05
N ILE A 333 -9.46 2.11 -18.12
CA ILE A 333 -8.04 2.01 -18.45
C ILE A 333 -7.68 0.57 -18.84
N VAL A 334 -8.07 -0.43 -18.05
CA VAL A 334 -7.63 -1.81 -18.27
C VAL A 334 -8.29 -2.48 -19.48
N THR A 335 -9.49 -2.06 -19.88
CA THR A 335 -10.14 -2.56 -21.10
C THR A 335 -9.69 -1.84 -22.37
N SER A 336 -8.86 -0.79 -22.25
CA SER A 336 -8.33 -0.06 -23.40
C SER A 336 -7.41 -0.91 -24.28
N ALA A 337 -7.35 -0.59 -25.57
CA ALA A 337 -6.40 -1.21 -26.49
C ALA A 337 -4.95 -1.02 -26.03
N THR A 338 -4.64 0.15 -25.44
CA THR A 338 -3.31 0.50 -24.93
C THR A 338 -2.84 -0.42 -23.81
N TYR A 339 -3.70 -0.72 -22.82
CA TYR A 339 -3.36 -1.61 -21.71
C TYR A 339 -3.23 -3.07 -22.17
N ARG A 340 -4.09 -3.49 -23.12
CA ARG A 340 -4.15 -4.86 -23.64
C ARG A 340 -3.06 -5.20 -24.65
N GLN A 341 -2.11 -4.30 -24.93
CA GLN A 341 -0.99 -4.58 -25.81
C GLN A 341 -0.07 -5.67 -25.24
N SER A 342 0.61 -6.40 -26.12
CA SER A 342 1.68 -7.31 -25.72
C SER A 342 2.83 -6.54 -25.06
N ALA A 343 3.37 -7.09 -23.97
CA ALA A 343 4.54 -6.58 -23.27
C ALA A 343 5.88 -6.85 -24.00
N ILE A 344 5.86 -7.57 -25.14
CA ILE A 344 7.08 -7.88 -25.91
C ILE A 344 7.75 -6.58 -26.37
N ALA A 345 8.99 -6.40 -25.92
CA ALA A 345 9.83 -5.25 -26.25
C ALA A 345 10.91 -5.68 -27.24
N THR A 346 10.73 -5.34 -28.52
CA THR A 346 11.77 -5.55 -29.54
C THR A 346 12.93 -4.59 -29.30
N LYS A 347 14.10 -4.89 -29.90
CA LYS A 347 15.28 -4.04 -29.78
C LYS A 347 14.98 -2.61 -30.24
N GLU A 348 14.24 -2.46 -31.34
CA GLU A 348 13.85 -1.16 -31.90
C GLU A 348 12.93 -0.39 -30.95
N LYS A 349 11.96 -1.06 -30.30
CA LYS A 349 11.08 -0.43 -29.31
C LYS A 349 11.86 0.04 -28.07
N LEU A 350 12.87 -0.73 -27.64
CA LEU A 350 13.71 -0.38 -26.50
C LEU A 350 14.66 0.77 -26.81
N GLU A 351 15.23 0.80 -28.02
CA GLU A 351 16.10 1.89 -28.49
C GLU A 351 15.32 3.20 -28.66
N ALA A 352 14.09 3.14 -29.17
CA ALA A 352 13.26 4.32 -29.37
C ALA A 352 12.65 4.86 -28.06
N ASP A 353 12.21 3.97 -27.17
CA ASP A 353 11.51 4.33 -25.94
C ASP A 353 11.70 3.26 -24.85
N PRO A 354 12.83 3.29 -24.12
CA PRO A 354 13.14 2.29 -23.10
C PRO A 354 12.17 2.35 -21.91
N GLU A 355 11.62 3.53 -21.60
CA GLU A 355 10.70 3.75 -20.48
C GLU A 355 9.22 3.52 -20.83
N ASN A 356 8.91 3.12 -22.08
CA ASN A 356 7.55 2.92 -22.58
C ASN A 356 6.64 4.16 -22.42
N ARG A 357 7.20 5.37 -22.55
CA ARG A 357 6.49 6.66 -22.46
C ARG A 357 5.53 6.91 -23.62
N LEU A 358 5.82 6.34 -24.79
CA LEU A 358 4.97 6.35 -26.00
C LEU A 358 3.89 5.25 -25.96
N LEU A 359 3.91 4.39 -24.93
CA LEU A 359 2.91 3.33 -24.73
C LEU A 359 2.81 2.38 -25.93
N SER A 360 3.94 2.01 -26.53
CA SER A 360 4.02 1.15 -27.72
C SER A 360 3.98 -0.36 -27.41
N ARG A 361 3.89 -0.71 -26.13
CA ARG A 361 3.81 -2.08 -25.59
C ARG A 361 3.06 -2.08 -24.26
N GLY A 362 2.58 -3.26 -23.87
CA GLY A 362 1.94 -3.48 -22.57
C GLY A 362 2.89 -3.20 -21.41
N PRO A 363 2.36 -2.87 -20.22
CA PRO A 363 3.18 -2.63 -19.05
C PRO A 363 3.88 -3.91 -18.61
N ARG A 364 5.16 -3.80 -18.25
CA ARG A 364 5.92 -4.90 -17.65
C ARG A 364 6.91 -4.36 -16.64
N PHE A 365 6.75 -4.74 -15.38
CA PHE A 365 7.63 -4.31 -14.29
C PHE A 365 7.41 -5.16 -13.04
N ARG A 366 8.41 -5.11 -12.13
CA ARG A 366 8.44 -5.90 -10.91
C ARG A 366 7.21 -5.62 -10.04
N LEU A 367 6.60 -6.70 -9.54
CA LEU A 367 5.54 -6.68 -8.56
C LEU A 367 6.00 -6.01 -7.25
N THR A 368 5.06 -5.42 -6.50
CA THR A 368 5.36 -4.89 -5.17
C THR A 368 5.72 -6.03 -4.21
N PRO A 369 6.44 -5.76 -3.10
CA PRO A 369 6.76 -6.79 -2.10
C PRO A 369 5.52 -7.57 -1.65
N GLU A 370 4.42 -6.87 -1.40
CA GLU A 370 3.17 -7.47 -0.98
C GLU A 370 2.64 -8.43 -2.04
N MET A 371 2.68 -8.05 -3.33
CA MET A 371 2.23 -8.89 -4.42
C MET A 371 3.13 -10.12 -4.64
N ILE A 372 4.45 -9.97 -4.44
CA ILE A 372 5.40 -11.09 -4.54
C ILE A 372 5.10 -12.14 -3.47
N ARG A 373 5.03 -11.73 -2.21
CA ARG A 373 4.77 -12.68 -1.11
C ARG A 373 3.35 -13.25 -1.17
N ASP A 374 2.36 -12.42 -1.47
CA ASP A 374 0.97 -12.86 -1.60
C ASP A 374 0.80 -13.87 -2.76
N SER A 375 1.59 -13.79 -3.85
CA SER A 375 1.51 -14.76 -4.95
C SER A 375 1.97 -16.15 -4.53
N TRP A 376 3.00 -16.25 -3.68
CA TRP A 376 3.44 -17.53 -3.10
C TRP A 376 2.35 -18.19 -2.26
N LEU A 377 1.71 -17.39 -1.41
CA LEU A 377 0.62 -17.84 -0.54
C LEU A 377 -0.59 -18.33 -1.35
N VAL A 378 -0.95 -17.63 -2.43
CA VAL A 378 -2.06 -18.05 -3.31
C VAL A 378 -1.72 -19.32 -4.09
N ALA A 379 -0.54 -19.36 -4.72
CA ALA A 379 -0.15 -20.48 -5.58
C ALA A 379 -0.04 -21.80 -4.77
N SER A 380 0.53 -21.73 -3.57
CA SER A 380 0.62 -22.86 -2.63
C SER A 380 -0.71 -23.24 -1.98
N GLY A 381 -1.64 -22.28 -1.84
CA GLY A 381 -2.90 -22.45 -1.11
C GLY A 381 -2.78 -22.19 0.39
N LEU A 382 -1.65 -21.63 0.86
CA LEU A 382 -1.46 -21.23 2.25
C LEU A 382 -2.24 -19.97 2.63
N LEU A 383 -2.58 -19.12 1.66
CA LEU A 383 -3.18 -17.80 1.92
C LEU A 383 -4.37 -17.89 2.89
N ASN A 384 -4.27 -17.17 4.00
CA ASN A 384 -5.41 -16.86 4.84
C ASN A 384 -6.14 -15.63 4.27
N PRO A 385 -7.40 -15.79 3.78
CA PRO A 385 -8.13 -14.72 3.09
C PRO A 385 -8.85 -13.76 4.05
N THR A 386 -8.63 -13.87 5.36
CA THR A 386 -9.29 -13.01 6.35
C THR A 386 -8.92 -11.54 6.10
N ILE A 387 -9.95 -10.71 5.92
CA ILE A 387 -9.81 -9.27 5.73
C ILE A 387 -9.87 -8.56 7.09
N GLY A 388 -9.00 -7.56 7.24
CA GLY A 388 -8.95 -6.66 8.38
C GLY A 388 -8.42 -7.26 9.68
N GLY A 389 -8.41 -6.45 10.74
CA GLY A 389 -8.05 -6.84 12.10
C GLY A 389 -6.62 -6.50 12.50
N PRO A 390 -6.19 -6.85 13.72
CA PRO A 390 -4.89 -6.45 14.23
C PRO A 390 -3.72 -6.89 13.31
N PRO A 391 -2.61 -6.13 13.26
CA PRO A 391 -1.44 -6.52 12.48
C PRO A 391 -0.83 -7.82 12.99
N VAL A 392 -0.19 -8.57 12.09
CA VAL A 392 0.47 -9.86 12.37
C VAL A 392 1.98 -9.79 12.17
N ARG A 393 2.69 -10.76 12.74
CA ARG A 393 4.14 -10.88 12.73
C ARG A 393 4.58 -12.16 12.00
N PRO A 394 4.69 -12.15 10.66
CA PRO A 394 5.17 -13.30 9.89
C PRO A 394 6.68 -13.56 10.11
N TYR A 395 7.28 -14.48 9.36
CA TYR A 395 8.72 -14.78 9.47
C TYR A 395 9.61 -13.55 9.32
N GLN A 396 10.51 -13.36 10.27
CA GLN A 396 11.57 -12.36 10.24
C GLN A 396 12.84 -12.94 10.88
N PRO A 397 14.06 -12.54 10.44
CA PRO A 397 15.29 -12.87 11.15
C PRO A 397 15.24 -12.44 12.63
N ALA A 398 15.71 -13.31 13.52
CA ALA A 398 15.73 -13.05 14.96
C ALA A 398 16.70 -11.90 15.33
N GLY A 399 16.40 -11.17 16.40
CA GLY A 399 17.31 -10.19 17.02
C GLY A 399 17.26 -8.78 16.42
N LEU A 400 16.63 -8.57 15.26
CA LEU A 400 16.65 -7.26 14.58
C LEU A 400 16.03 -6.13 15.41
N TRP A 401 14.91 -6.39 16.10
CA TRP A 401 14.27 -5.37 16.94
C TRP A 401 15.06 -5.12 18.23
N GLU A 402 15.65 -6.17 18.78
CA GLU A 402 16.46 -6.11 20.00
C GLU A 402 17.79 -5.35 19.77
N GLU A 403 18.37 -5.43 18.57
CA GLU A 403 19.60 -4.69 18.22
C GLU A 403 19.37 -3.17 18.11
N THR A 404 18.17 -2.74 17.72
CA THR A 404 17.86 -1.32 17.47
C THR A 404 17.19 -0.62 18.64
N ASN A 405 16.68 -1.37 19.62
CA ASN A 405 16.02 -0.82 20.80
C ASN A 405 16.90 -1.03 22.05
N ALA A 406 17.39 0.05 22.65
CA ALA A 406 18.24 -0.03 23.85
C ALA A 406 17.42 -0.19 25.14
N GLY A 407 17.49 -1.37 25.78
CA GLY A 407 17.00 -1.61 27.14
C GLY A 407 15.67 -2.37 27.23
N GLU A 408 15.49 -3.10 28.33
CA GLU A 408 14.25 -3.81 28.64
C GLU A 408 13.15 -2.83 29.11
N GLY A 409 11.89 -3.11 28.80
CA GLY A 409 10.74 -2.36 29.34
C GLY A 409 10.17 -1.22 28.47
N ARG A 410 10.71 -0.95 27.27
CA ARG A 410 10.18 0.09 26.35
C ARG A 410 8.97 -0.34 25.50
N GLY A 411 8.09 -1.17 26.05
CA GLY A 411 6.85 -1.59 25.37
C GLY A 411 6.98 -2.78 24.41
N SER A 412 5.88 -3.07 23.71
CA SER A 412 5.67 -4.32 22.94
C SER A 412 6.45 -4.43 21.64
N LEU A 413 7.08 -3.35 21.17
CA LEU A 413 7.89 -3.33 19.93
C LEU A 413 9.40 -3.43 20.20
N THR A 414 9.79 -3.73 21.43
CA THR A 414 11.19 -3.99 21.81
C THR A 414 11.73 -5.30 21.25
N LYS A 415 10.90 -6.35 21.24
CA LYS A 415 11.26 -7.71 20.81
C LYS A 415 10.28 -8.23 19.77
N TYR A 416 10.80 -8.73 18.64
CA TYR A 416 9.97 -9.37 17.64
C TYR A 416 9.55 -10.76 18.11
N ARG A 417 8.24 -10.95 18.31
CA ARG A 417 7.64 -12.25 18.62
C ARG A 417 6.85 -12.70 17.41
N GLN A 418 7.40 -13.65 16.66
CA GLN A 418 6.72 -14.23 15.50
C GLN A 418 5.37 -14.82 15.93
N ASP A 419 4.33 -14.59 15.14
CA ASP A 419 3.04 -15.28 15.30
C ASP A 419 3.13 -16.73 14.79
N GLU A 420 2.10 -17.52 15.04
CA GLU A 420 2.03 -18.95 14.64
C GLU A 420 0.80 -19.23 13.77
N GLY A 421 0.83 -20.34 13.03
CA GLY A 421 -0.31 -20.86 12.26
C GLY A 421 -0.88 -19.86 11.25
N GLY A 422 -2.21 -19.77 11.16
CA GLY A 422 -2.90 -18.98 10.13
C GLY A 422 -2.56 -17.48 10.07
N LYS A 423 -1.94 -16.93 11.13
CA LYS A 423 -1.44 -15.54 11.15
C LYS A 423 -0.20 -15.36 10.27
N LEU A 424 0.66 -16.37 10.16
CA LEU A 424 1.84 -16.35 9.29
C LEU A 424 1.44 -16.19 7.82
N TYR A 425 0.27 -16.72 7.44
CA TYR A 425 -0.18 -16.75 6.04
C TYR A 425 -1.21 -15.67 5.69
N ARG A 426 -1.37 -14.64 6.54
CA ARG A 426 -2.15 -13.45 6.20
C ARG A 426 -1.51 -12.71 5.02
N ARG A 427 -2.34 -11.99 4.26
CA ARG A 427 -1.86 -11.05 3.23
C ARG A 427 -0.85 -10.08 3.82
N THR A 428 0.13 -9.74 3.01
CA THR A 428 1.34 -9.05 3.43
C THR A 428 1.09 -7.62 3.90
N MET A 429 0.00 -6.99 3.44
CA MET A 429 -0.42 -5.67 3.93
C MET A 429 -0.81 -5.65 5.42
N TYR A 430 -1.08 -6.82 6.02
CA TYR A 430 -1.39 -6.97 7.45
C TYR A 430 -0.15 -7.21 8.31
N THR A 431 1.03 -7.33 7.71
CA THR A 431 2.30 -7.40 8.44
C THR A 431 2.50 -6.11 9.22
N ILE A 432 2.83 -6.23 10.51
CA ILE A 432 3.12 -5.08 11.36
C ILE A 432 4.18 -4.18 10.74
N PHE A 433 3.91 -2.88 10.71
CA PHE A 433 4.80 -1.88 10.15
C PHE A 433 5.40 -1.00 11.26
N LYS A 434 6.58 -1.38 11.77
CA LYS A 434 7.40 -0.57 12.68
C LYS A 434 8.22 0.43 11.87
N ARG A 435 8.03 1.74 12.08
CA ARG A 435 8.63 2.80 11.25
C ARG A 435 10.15 2.85 11.32
N THR A 436 10.71 2.71 12.51
CA THR A 436 12.18 2.75 12.70
C THR A 436 12.87 1.52 12.12
N LEU A 437 12.15 0.41 11.99
CA LEU A 437 12.70 -0.83 11.48
C LEU A 437 11.60 -1.68 10.80
N PRO A 438 11.21 -1.33 9.57
CA PRO A 438 10.19 -2.08 8.86
C PRO A 438 10.66 -3.50 8.53
N HIS A 439 9.72 -4.36 8.17
CA HIS A 439 10.02 -5.75 7.88
C HIS A 439 11.08 -5.88 6.75
N PRO A 440 12.16 -6.64 6.94
CA PRO A 440 13.33 -6.63 6.05
C PRO A 440 13.01 -7.10 4.61
N PHE A 441 12.05 -8.02 4.46
CA PHE A 441 11.56 -8.38 3.12
C PHE A 441 10.92 -7.18 2.41
N LEU A 442 10.08 -6.39 3.09
CA LEU A 442 9.41 -5.25 2.47
C LEU A 442 10.43 -4.19 2.03
N THR A 443 11.41 -3.88 2.89
CA THR A 443 12.46 -2.90 2.58
C THR A 443 13.39 -3.37 1.47
N THR A 444 13.79 -4.65 1.46
CA THR A 444 14.60 -5.25 0.38
C THR A 444 13.94 -5.09 -0.99
N PHE A 445 12.61 -5.10 -1.05
CA PHE A 445 11.81 -4.95 -2.27
C PHE A 445 11.19 -3.55 -2.43
N ASP A 446 11.83 -2.51 -1.90
CA ASP A 446 11.51 -1.10 -2.11
C ASP A 446 10.13 -0.62 -1.59
N ALA A 447 9.62 -1.22 -0.50
CA ALA A 447 8.47 -0.64 0.20
C ALA A 447 8.80 0.74 0.80
N SER A 448 7.80 1.63 0.89
CA SER A 448 7.94 2.93 1.57
C SER A 448 8.22 2.74 3.07
N TYR A 449 9.03 3.61 3.66
CA TYR A 449 9.27 3.66 5.11
C TYR A 449 8.08 4.24 5.90
N ARG A 450 7.09 4.84 5.23
CA ARG A 450 5.88 5.44 5.85
C ARG A 450 6.21 6.47 6.94
N ASP A 451 7.34 7.15 6.80
CA ASP A 451 7.80 8.28 7.59
C ASP A 451 7.36 9.63 6.99
N ALA A 452 7.10 9.66 5.68
CA ALA A 452 6.54 10.78 4.93
C ALA A 452 5.59 10.30 3.81
N CYS A 453 4.73 11.20 3.32
CA CYS A 453 3.75 10.90 2.26
C CYS A 453 4.47 10.41 0.99
N THR A 454 4.22 9.15 0.61
CA THR A 454 4.85 8.53 -0.55
C THR A 454 3.80 8.23 -1.63
N VAL A 455 3.87 8.93 -2.77
CA VAL A 455 2.96 8.73 -3.92
C VAL A 455 3.59 7.92 -5.06
N LYS A 456 4.86 7.55 -4.91
CA LYS A 456 5.63 6.76 -5.87
C LYS A 456 6.69 5.95 -5.13
N ARG A 457 6.61 4.63 -5.25
CA ARG A 457 7.66 3.72 -4.77
C ARG A 457 8.81 3.68 -5.76
N GLN A 458 10.03 3.58 -5.22
CA GLN A 458 11.19 3.19 -6.02
C GLN A 458 11.02 1.73 -6.48
N ARG A 459 11.63 1.38 -7.61
CA ARG A 459 11.71 -0.02 -8.07
C ARG A 459 13.13 -0.30 -8.52
N THR A 460 13.81 -1.14 -7.77
CA THR A 460 15.15 -1.65 -8.07
C THR A 460 15.08 -3.12 -8.45
N ASN A 461 16.15 -3.59 -9.09
CA ASN A 461 16.43 -5.00 -9.33
C ASN A 461 17.88 -5.26 -8.89
N THR A 462 18.06 -5.88 -7.73
CA THR A 462 19.39 -6.07 -7.12
C THR A 462 19.70 -7.55 -6.88
N PRO A 463 20.99 -7.95 -6.86
CA PRO A 463 21.37 -9.33 -6.52
C PRO A 463 20.89 -9.76 -5.12
N LEU A 464 20.78 -8.82 -4.17
CA LEU A 464 20.25 -9.10 -2.83
C LEU A 464 18.78 -9.50 -2.85
N GLN A 465 17.97 -8.92 -3.73
CA GLN A 465 16.59 -9.34 -3.92
C GLN A 465 16.53 -10.78 -4.42
N ALA A 466 17.34 -11.15 -5.42
CA ALA A 466 17.39 -12.53 -5.91
C ALA A 466 17.83 -13.53 -4.82
N LEU A 467 18.85 -13.18 -4.01
CA LEU A 467 19.28 -14.00 -2.88
C LEU A 467 18.22 -14.11 -1.80
N ASN A 468 17.47 -13.04 -1.53
CA ASN A 468 16.37 -13.06 -0.57
C ASN A 468 15.28 -14.04 -1.03
N LEU A 469 14.80 -13.93 -2.29
CA LEU A 469 13.78 -14.83 -2.84
C LEU A 469 14.17 -16.30 -2.69
N MET A 470 15.42 -16.67 -2.99
CA MET A 470 15.91 -18.05 -2.93
C MET A 470 15.96 -18.64 -1.51
N ASN A 471 16.02 -17.80 -0.48
CA ASN A 471 16.27 -18.21 0.90
C ASN A 471 15.16 -17.82 1.88
N ASP A 472 14.13 -17.10 1.41
CA ASP A 472 13.02 -16.66 2.26
C ASP A 472 12.24 -17.89 2.80
N PRO A 473 12.08 -18.02 4.12
CA PRO A 473 11.38 -19.16 4.72
C PRO A 473 9.95 -19.33 4.21
N MET A 474 9.23 -18.23 3.95
CA MET A 474 7.86 -18.29 3.43
C MET A 474 7.84 -18.80 1.99
N MET A 475 8.79 -18.36 1.15
CA MET A 475 8.90 -18.86 -0.23
C MET A 475 9.19 -20.37 -0.26
N LEU A 476 10.14 -20.81 0.58
CA LEU A 476 10.52 -22.23 0.67
C LEU A 476 9.36 -23.08 1.21
N GLU A 477 8.69 -22.63 2.27
CA GLU A 477 7.52 -23.32 2.81
C GLU A 477 6.38 -23.39 1.78
N ALA A 478 6.06 -22.29 1.10
CA ALA A 478 5.06 -22.26 0.03
C ALA A 478 5.43 -23.22 -1.12
N SER A 479 6.70 -23.31 -1.47
CA SER A 479 7.21 -24.25 -2.47
C SER A 479 7.01 -25.70 -2.06
N ARG A 480 7.26 -26.03 -0.78
CA ARG A 480 6.96 -27.36 -0.24
C ARG A 480 5.48 -27.67 -0.30
N VAL A 481 4.64 -26.79 0.22
CA VAL A 481 3.19 -27.03 0.30
C VAL A 481 2.58 -27.18 -1.09
N LEU A 482 3.07 -26.42 -2.08
CA LEU A 482 2.69 -26.62 -3.47
C LEU A 482 3.13 -28.00 -3.98
N ALA A 483 4.37 -28.43 -3.72
CA ALA A 483 4.86 -29.74 -4.12
C ALA A 483 4.05 -30.90 -3.50
N GLU A 484 3.76 -30.83 -2.19
CA GLU A 484 2.90 -31.79 -1.50
C GLU A 484 1.52 -31.88 -2.16
N LYS A 485 0.91 -30.73 -2.46
CA LYS A 485 -0.38 -30.66 -3.16
C LYS A 485 -0.33 -31.35 -4.53
N MET A 486 0.72 -31.10 -5.31
CA MET A 486 0.90 -31.74 -6.62
C MET A 486 1.07 -33.26 -6.51
N LEU A 487 1.80 -33.75 -5.50
CA LEU A 487 2.03 -35.18 -5.31
C LEU A 487 0.77 -35.93 -4.84
N LYS A 488 -0.12 -35.27 -4.10
CA LYS A 488 -1.38 -35.84 -3.60
C LYS A 488 -2.44 -35.96 -4.69
N ASP A 489 -2.35 -35.16 -5.75
CA ASP A 489 -3.21 -35.32 -6.91
C ASP A 489 -2.83 -36.60 -7.68
N LYS A 490 -3.71 -37.60 -7.59
CA LYS A 490 -3.51 -38.92 -8.21
C LYS A 490 -3.91 -38.94 -9.69
N GLU A 491 -4.64 -37.93 -10.15
CA GLU A 491 -5.03 -37.80 -11.56
C GLU A 491 -3.89 -37.23 -12.41
N LEU A 492 -2.91 -36.58 -11.77
CA LEU A 492 -1.76 -35.98 -12.43
C LEU A 492 -0.54 -36.91 -12.36
N ASP A 493 -0.01 -37.26 -13.54
CA ASP A 493 1.34 -37.79 -13.66
C ASP A 493 2.39 -36.68 -13.40
N MET A 494 3.68 -37.03 -13.42
CA MET A 494 4.73 -36.04 -13.14
C MET A 494 4.72 -34.87 -14.14
N GLU A 495 4.37 -35.11 -15.41
CA GLU A 495 4.28 -34.03 -16.39
C GLU A 495 3.09 -33.09 -16.09
N GLY A 496 1.93 -33.66 -15.75
CA GLY A 496 0.75 -32.93 -15.30
C GLY A 496 1.02 -32.08 -14.06
N ARG A 497 1.75 -32.63 -13.08
CA ARG A 497 2.16 -31.92 -11.86
C ARG A 497 3.04 -30.70 -12.17
N LEU A 498 3.99 -30.84 -13.10
CA LEU A 498 4.86 -29.74 -13.52
C LEU A 498 4.07 -28.65 -14.26
N LYS A 499 3.14 -29.03 -15.15
CA LYS A 499 2.26 -28.09 -15.86
C LYS A 499 1.34 -27.34 -14.91
N GLU A 500 0.72 -28.05 -13.96
CA GLU A 500 -0.18 -27.48 -12.97
C GLU A 500 0.58 -26.50 -12.06
N ALA A 501 1.72 -26.88 -11.50
CA ALA A 501 2.56 -26.00 -10.69
C ALA A 501 2.99 -24.74 -11.47
N PHE A 502 3.41 -24.89 -12.72
CA PHE A 502 3.78 -23.76 -13.57
C PHE A 502 2.60 -22.82 -13.81
N SER A 503 1.43 -23.36 -14.15
CA SER A 503 0.23 -22.56 -14.40
C SER A 503 -0.31 -21.84 -13.17
N ARG A 504 -0.16 -22.42 -11.96
CA ARG A 504 -0.53 -21.77 -10.69
C ARG A 504 0.34 -20.56 -10.37
N ILE A 505 1.61 -20.58 -10.78
CA ILE A 505 2.58 -19.52 -10.48
C ILE A 505 2.59 -18.46 -11.60
N VAL A 506 2.60 -18.89 -12.85
CA VAL A 506 2.81 -18.03 -14.04
C VAL A 506 1.50 -17.69 -14.75
N SER A 507 0.37 -18.31 -14.39
CA SER A 507 -0.94 -18.08 -15.00
C SER A 507 -1.05 -18.43 -16.50
N ARG A 508 -0.17 -19.30 -17.01
CA ARG A 508 -0.23 -19.90 -18.35
C ARG A 508 0.37 -21.30 -18.35
N GLN A 509 0.16 -22.07 -19.41
CA GLN A 509 0.84 -23.36 -19.58
C GLN A 509 2.32 -23.16 -19.95
N PRO A 510 3.23 -24.05 -19.50
CA PRO A 510 4.62 -24.02 -19.92
C PRO A 510 4.75 -24.41 -21.40
N GLU A 511 5.64 -23.75 -22.11
CA GLU A 511 6.03 -24.15 -23.46
C GLU A 511 6.81 -25.47 -23.43
N GLY A 512 6.89 -26.17 -24.58
CA GLY A 512 7.59 -27.46 -24.66
C GLY A 512 9.05 -27.41 -24.21
N ARG A 513 9.75 -26.30 -24.45
CA ARG A 513 11.12 -26.09 -23.97
C ARG A 513 11.19 -25.93 -22.45
N GLU A 514 10.28 -25.13 -21.88
CA GLU A 514 10.21 -24.89 -20.44
C GLU A 514 9.91 -26.18 -19.70
N LEU A 515 8.89 -26.92 -20.15
CA LEU A 515 8.52 -28.21 -19.59
C LEU A 515 9.68 -29.22 -19.61
N LYS A 516 10.43 -29.28 -20.72
CA LYS A 516 11.61 -30.14 -20.83
C LYS A 516 12.69 -29.76 -19.82
N LEU A 517 12.93 -28.46 -19.60
CA LEU A 517 13.88 -27.97 -18.61
C LEU A 517 13.43 -28.31 -17.18
N LEU A 518 12.15 -28.09 -16.86
CA LEU A 518 11.59 -28.41 -15.53
C LEU A 518 11.68 -29.92 -15.24
N LYS A 519 11.33 -30.76 -16.21
CA LYS A 519 11.46 -32.23 -16.08
C LYS A 519 12.91 -32.65 -15.88
N SER A 520 13.84 -32.09 -16.66
CA SER A 520 15.27 -32.35 -16.49
C SER A 520 15.78 -31.91 -15.11
N HIS A 521 15.31 -30.76 -14.62
CA HIS A 521 15.67 -30.25 -13.31
C HIS A 521 15.16 -31.19 -12.21
N PHE A 522 13.87 -31.56 -12.25
CA PHE A 522 13.25 -32.51 -11.32
C PHE A 522 14.04 -33.82 -11.22
N GLU A 523 14.29 -34.50 -12.35
CA GLU A 523 15.00 -35.79 -12.35
C GLU A 523 16.42 -35.67 -11.80
N THR A 524 17.11 -34.56 -12.12
CA THR A 524 18.46 -34.29 -11.60
C THR A 524 18.44 -34.12 -10.09
N ARG A 525 17.50 -33.34 -9.56
CA ARG A 525 17.37 -33.09 -8.12
C ARG A 525 16.91 -34.33 -7.37
N LYS A 526 15.95 -35.09 -7.89
CA LYS A 526 15.51 -36.38 -7.36
C LYS A 526 16.70 -37.34 -7.17
N LYS A 527 17.55 -37.49 -8.20
CA LYS A 527 18.75 -38.35 -8.12
C LYS A 527 19.74 -37.86 -7.05
N GLN A 528 19.98 -36.55 -6.96
CA GLN A 528 20.89 -35.96 -5.97
C GLN A 528 20.37 -36.12 -4.54
N LEU A 529 19.08 -35.89 -4.32
CA LEU A 529 18.43 -35.96 -3.01
C LEU A 529 18.24 -37.41 -2.53
N ALA A 530 18.04 -38.36 -3.44
CA ALA A 530 18.06 -39.80 -3.11
C ALA A 530 19.40 -40.25 -2.51
N GLN A 531 20.50 -39.61 -2.89
CA GLN A 531 21.84 -39.87 -2.34
C GLN A 531 22.11 -39.10 -1.03
N ALA A 532 21.21 -38.18 -0.64
CA ALA A 532 21.34 -37.32 0.53
C ALA A 532 19.99 -37.16 1.27
N PRO A 533 19.42 -38.25 1.83
CA PRO A 533 18.08 -38.25 2.42
C PRO A 533 17.92 -37.25 3.58
N GLU A 534 18.97 -37.03 4.38
CA GLU A 534 18.95 -36.04 5.46
C GLU A 534 18.85 -34.60 4.94
N ARG A 535 19.42 -34.31 3.76
CA ARG A 535 19.25 -33.01 3.10
C ARG A 535 17.81 -32.82 2.63
N ALA A 536 17.19 -33.86 2.06
CA ALA A 536 15.79 -33.82 1.64
C ALA A 536 14.87 -33.54 2.83
N LYS A 537 15.04 -34.26 3.95
CA LYS A 537 14.29 -34.01 5.18
C LYS A 537 14.50 -32.58 5.69
N LYS A 538 15.74 -32.09 5.77
CA LYS A 538 16.03 -30.73 6.24
C LYS A 538 15.36 -29.67 5.37
N LEU A 539 15.35 -29.86 4.05
CA LEU A 539 14.69 -28.95 3.12
C LEU A 539 13.17 -28.88 3.36
N LEU A 540 12.53 -30.04 3.58
CA LEU A 540 11.09 -30.09 3.84
C LEU A 540 10.71 -29.47 5.18
N HIS A 541 11.59 -29.43 6.17
CA HIS A 541 11.29 -28.86 7.49
C HIS A 541 11.48 -27.33 7.57
N VAL A 542 11.63 -26.63 6.44
CA VAL A 542 11.62 -25.16 6.41
C VAL A 542 10.18 -24.65 6.53
N GLY A 543 9.95 -23.72 7.44
CA GLY A 543 8.63 -23.14 7.74
C GLY A 543 8.03 -23.65 9.05
N ASP A 544 6.81 -23.22 9.35
CA ASP A 544 6.06 -23.53 10.59
C ASP A 544 5.13 -24.72 10.38
N SER A 545 4.51 -24.83 9.19
CA SER A 545 3.66 -25.97 8.87
C SER A 545 4.46 -27.26 8.78
N ARG A 546 3.85 -28.35 9.24
CA ARG A 546 4.50 -29.67 9.25
C ARG A 546 4.52 -30.27 7.84
N PRO A 547 5.62 -30.96 7.46
CA PRO A 547 5.66 -31.76 6.24
C PRO A 547 4.57 -32.83 6.21
N ASP A 548 3.98 -33.07 5.04
CA ASP A 548 3.01 -34.14 4.86
C ASP A 548 3.72 -35.51 4.77
N GLU A 549 3.46 -36.38 5.74
CA GLU A 549 4.10 -37.71 5.82
C GLU A 549 3.54 -38.71 4.79
N SER A 550 2.46 -38.37 4.07
CA SER A 550 1.83 -39.25 3.08
C SER A 550 2.50 -39.22 1.70
N VAL A 551 3.41 -38.27 1.46
CA VAL A 551 4.13 -38.13 0.18
C VAL A 551 5.57 -38.62 0.28
N ASP A 552 6.14 -39.07 -0.84
CA ASP A 552 7.54 -39.48 -0.88
C ASP A 552 8.47 -38.28 -0.64
N VAL A 553 9.39 -38.44 0.32
CA VAL A 553 10.29 -37.36 0.79
C VAL A 553 11.20 -36.85 -0.33
N VAL A 554 11.72 -37.74 -1.17
CA VAL A 554 12.68 -37.36 -2.22
C VAL A 554 11.95 -36.67 -3.37
N ASP A 555 10.80 -37.20 -3.79
CA ASP A 555 9.97 -36.60 -4.82
C ASP A 555 9.43 -35.24 -4.39
N CYS A 556 9.00 -35.12 -3.12
CA CYS A 556 8.52 -33.86 -2.57
C CYS A 556 9.64 -32.81 -2.53
N ALA A 557 10.82 -33.17 -2.05
CA ALA A 557 11.96 -32.25 -1.99
C ALA A 557 12.43 -31.83 -3.40
N ALA A 558 12.44 -32.74 -4.38
CA ALA A 558 12.79 -32.41 -5.76
C ALA A 558 11.75 -31.49 -6.42
N LEU A 559 10.45 -31.75 -6.20
CA LEU A 559 9.38 -30.93 -6.75
C LEU A 559 9.27 -29.56 -6.05
N MET A 560 9.60 -29.49 -4.75
CA MET A 560 9.74 -28.23 -4.01
C MET A 560 10.79 -27.32 -4.65
N GLU A 561 11.95 -27.87 -5.06
CA GLU A 561 12.99 -27.07 -5.72
C GLU A 561 12.58 -26.62 -7.13
N VAL A 562 11.75 -27.40 -7.84
CA VAL A 562 11.12 -26.95 -9.08
C VAL A 562 10.16 -25.79 -8.82
N ALA A 563 9.29 -25.90 -7.82
CA ALA A 563 8.37 -24.81 -7.46
C ALA A 563 9.13 -23.53 -7.09
N ALA A 564 10.17 -23.65 -6.26
CA ALA A 564 11.05 -22.55 -5.90
C ALA A 564 11.71 -21.91 -7.14
N LEU A 565 12.17 -22.71 -8.10
CA LEU A 565 12.71 -22.22 -9.36
C LEU A 565 11.68 -21.39 -10.14
N ILE A 566 10.43 -21.85 -10.22
CA ILE A 566 9.36 -21.14 -10.95
C ILE A 566 8.99 -19.83 -10.23
N PHE A 567 8.92 -19.81 -8.89
CA PHE A 567 8.69 -18.58 -8.11
C PHE A 567 9.80 -17.52 -8.27
N ASN A 568 11.00 -17.95 -8.69
CA ASN A 568 12.15 -17.08 -8.90
C ASN A 568 12.35 -16.67 -10.37
N MET A 569 11.42 -17.03 -11.26
CA MET A 569 11.47 -16.59 -12.65
C MET A 569 11.17 -15.09 -12.77
N ASP A 570 11.79 -14.43 -13.74
CA ASP A 570 11.47 -13.04 -14.07
C ASP A 570 9.96 -12.89 -14.37
N GLU A 571 9.35 -13.87 -15.04
CA GLU A 571 7.92 -13.83 -15.36
C GLU A 571 6.99 -13.95 -14.14
N SER A 572 7.39 -14.62 -13.06
CA SER A 572 6.57 -14.72 -11.83
C SER A 572 6.74 -13.51 -10.91
N LEU A 573 7.80 -12.71 -11.12
CA LEU A 573 8.12 -11.52 -10.33
C LEU A 573 7.67 -10.22 -10.99
N ASN A 574 7.21 -10.26 -12.24
CA ASN A 574 6.74 -9.10 -12.99
C ASN A 574 5.27 -9.29 -13.37
N LYS A 575 4.54 -8.17 -13.47
CA LYS A 575 3.20 -8.14 -14.09
C LYS A 575 3.27 -7.88 -15.59
#